data_AF-W1WDC6-F1
#
_entry.id   AF-W1WDC6-F1
#
_cell.length_a   1.000
_cell.length_b   1.000
_cell.length_c   1.000
_cell.angle_alpha   90.00
_cell.angle_beta   90.00
_cell.angle_gamma   90.00
#
_symmetry.space_group_name_H-M   'P 1'
#
loop_
_entity.id
_entity.type
_entity.pdbx_description
1 polymer ?
#
loop_
_entity_poly.entity_id
_entity_poly.type
_entity_poly.pdbx_seq_one_letter_code
_entity_poly.pdbx_strand_id
1 'polypeptide(L)'
;MAQGGVNACLNNVAAEDTIETHTFDTVKGSDYLGDQDAIEFFCSRCPEGVLEMDHMGAPFSRTEQNKIAQRNFGGQSYPRTCYSADKTGHVILHTTYEQCLKEGVHSLQEWYLLDLVKDANG
;
A
#
# COMPACT_ATOMS: atom_id res chain seq x y z
N MET A 1 14.48 4.21 -1.10
CA MET A 1 13.53 4.44 0.03
C MET A 1 12.17 4.78 -0.57
N ALA A 2 11.08 4.17 -0.10
CA ALA A 2 9.74 4.57 -0.52
C ALA A 2 9.28 5.80 0.28
N GLN A 3 9.14 6.95 -0.39
CA GLN A 3 8.81 8.23 0.26
C GLN A 3 7.38 8.70 -0.07
N GLY A 4 6.94 8.47 -1.31
CA GLY A 4 5.74 9.06 -1.91
C GLY A 4 4.42 8.75 -1.18
N GLY A 5 4.25 7.53 -0.69
CA GLY A 5 3.03 7.10 -0.01
C GLY A 5 2.54 5.76 -0.51
N VAL A 6 1.30 5.43 -0.17
CA VAL A 6 0.55 4.26 -0.63
C VAL A 6 -0.82 4.69 -1.13
N ASN A 7 -1.27 4.15 -2.25
CA ASN A 7 -2.53 4.57 -2.86
C ASN A 7 -3.69 3.80 -2.24
N ALA A 8 -4.72 4.51 -1.82
CA ALA A 8 -5.99 3.93 -1.40
C ALA A 8 -7.13 4.91 -1.62
N CYS A 9 -8.23 4.43 -2.20
CA CYS A 9 -9.45 5.20 -2.39
C CYS A 9 -10.20 5.32 -1.06
N LEU A 10 -9.79 6.25 -0.20
CA LEU A 10 -10.42 6.50 1.12
C LEU A 10 -11.47 7.61 1.09
N ASN A 11 -11.55 8.38 0.00
CA ASN A 11 -12.48 9.49 -0.16
C ASN A 11 -12.36 10.57 0.95
N ASN A 12 -11.18 10.69 1.58
CA ASN A 12 -10.96 11.67 2.67
C ASN A 12 -10.67 13.08 2.13
N VAL A 13 -10.12 13.18 0.92
CA VAL A 13 -9.75 14.45 0.27
C VAL A 13 -10.52 14.70 -1.03
N ALA A 14 -10.77 13.66 -1.83
CA ALA A 14 -11.58 13.72 -3.03
C ALA A 14 -12.80 12.79 -2.86
N ALA A 15 -13.99 13.35 -2.73
CA ALA A 15 -15.21 12.58 -2.48
C ALA A 15 -15.62 11.75 -3.71
N GLU A 16 -15.19 12.17 -4.90
CA GLU A 16 -15.46 11.58 -6.20
C GLU A 16 -14.50 10.44 -6.57
N ASP A 17 -13.44 10.20 -5.79
CA ASP A 17 -12.51 9.09 -6.05
C ASP A 17 -13.26 7.76 -5.92
N THR A 18 -13.01 6.81 -6.82
CA THR A 18 -13.63 5.49 -6.74
C THR A 18 -12.63 4.37 -7.01
N ILE A 19 -12.95 3.16 -6.56
CA ILE A 19 -12.14 1.97 -6.86
C ILE A 19 -12.01 1.80 -8.37
N GLU A 20 -13.07 2.02 -9.14
CA GLU A 20 -13.06 1.92 -10.60
C GLU A 20 -12.09 2.94 -11.22
N THR A 21 -12.04 4.17 -10.72
CA THR A 21 -11.08 5.17 -11.20
C THR A 21 -9.64 4.81 -10.85
N HIS A 22 -9.40 4.23 -9.68
CA HIS A 22 -8.07 3.73 -9.28
C HIS A 22 -7.64 2.52 -10.15
N THR A 23 -8.55 1.59 -10.40
CA THR A 23 -8.34 0.46 -11.32
C THR A 23 -8.04 0.95 -12.72
N PHE A 24 -8.83 1.89 -13.25
CA PHE A 24 -8.63 2.46 -14.58
C PHE A 24 -7.26 3.15 -14.70
N ASP A 25 -6.90 4.00 -13.73
CA ASP A 25 -5.60 4.67 -13.70
C ASP A 25 -4.44 3.64 -13.70
N THR A 26 -4.60 2.53 -12.98
CA THR A 26 -3.61 1.45 -12.89
C THR A 26 -3.51 0.65 -14.19
N VAL A 27 -4.64 0.28 -14.80
CA VAL A 27 -4.67 -0.41 -16.11
C VAL A 27 -4.02 0.47 -17.19
N LYS A 28 -4.43 1.74 -17.28
CA LYS A 28 -3.83 2.70 -18.21
C LYS A 28 -2.35 2.91 -17.92
N GLY A 29 -1.96 3.02 -16.65
CA GLY A 29 -0.56 3.19 -16.24
C GLY A 29 0.32 1.99 -16.55
N SER A 30 -0.26 0.78 -16.58
CA SER A 30 0.40 -0.46 -17.02
C SER A 30 0.53 -0.60 -18.54
N ASP A 31 0.13 0.42 -19.30
CA ASP A 31 0.02 0.38 -20.77
C ASP A 31 -0.85 -0.80 -21.26
N TYR A 32 -1.91 -1.10 -20.50
CA TYR A 32 -2.84 -2.22 -20.75
C TYR A 32 -2.21 -3.62 -20.76
N LEU A 33 -0.96 -3.76 -20.28
CA LEU A 33 -0.27 -5.05 -20.16
C LEU A 33 -0.48 -5.73 -18.80
N GLY A 34 -1.06 -5.01 -17.83
CA GLY A 34 -1.36 -5.58 -16.52
C GLY A 34 -2.60 -6.48 -16.53
N ASP A 35 -2.53 -7.57 -15.78
CA ASP A 35 -3.66 -8.48 -15.56
C ASP A 35 -4.77 -7.75 -14.80
N GLN A 36 -5.88 -7.48 -15.47
CA GLN A 36 -6.90 -6.55 -14.98
C GLN A 36 -7.67 -7.10 -13.78
N ASP A 37 -7.83 -8.42 -13.69
CA ASP A 37 -8.43 -9.10 -12.54
C ASP A 37 -7.57 -8.95 -11.28
N ALA A 38 -6.24 -9.09 -11.42
CA ALA A 38 -5.30 -8.84 -10.34
C ALA A 38 -5.28 -7.37 -9.93
N ILE A 39 -5.35 -6.44 -10.88
CA ILE A 39 -5.41 -5.00 -10.62
C ILE A 39 -6.69 -4.62 -9.88
N GLU A 40 -7.85 -5.08 -10.35
CA GLU A 40 -9.14 -4.80 -9.71
C GLU A 40 -9.17 -5.36 -8.28
N PHE A 41 -8.70 -6.60 -8.10
CA PHE A 41 -8.55 -7.19 -6.77
C PHE A 41 -7.63 -6.34 -5.88
N PHE A 42 -6.48 -5.92 -6.37
CA PHE A 42 -5.55 -5.09 -5.60
C PHE A 42 -6.18 -3.74 -5.23
N CYS A 43 -6.69 -2.98 -6.21
CA CYS A 43 -7.25 -1.66 -6.01
C CYS A 43 -8.47 -1.65 -5.08
N SER A 44 -9.31 -2.70 -5.12
CA SER A 44 -10.45 -2.85 -4.20
C SER A 44 -10.04 -3.16 -2.76
N ARG A 45 -8.87 -3.76 -2.54
CA ARG A 45 -8.31 -4.09 -1.22
C ARG A 45 -7.46 -2.99 -0.60
N CYS A 46 -6.94 -2.06 -1.41
CA CYS A 46 -6.11 -0.96 -0.91
C CYS A 46 -6.74 -0.15 0.25
N PRO A 47 -8.04 0.22 0.23
CA PRO A 47 -8.67 0.93 1.35
C PRO A 47 -8.58 0.17 2.67
N GLU A 48 -8.93 -1.13 2.65
CA GLU A 48 -8.88 -2.02 3.80
C GLU A 48 -7.44 -2.12 4.34
N GLY A 49 -6.46 -2.39 3.47
CA GLY A 49 -5.07 -2.52 3.88
C GLY A 49 -4.46 -1.24 4.47
N VAL A 50 -4.83 -0.06 3.96
CA VAL A 50 -4.35 1.21 4.53
C VAL A 50 -4.99 1.49 5.90
N LEU A 51 -6.28 1.20 6.05
CA LEU A 51 -6.97 1.35 7.34
C LEU A 51 -6.44 0.36 8.38
N GLU A 52 -6.14 -0.87 7.97
CA GLU A 52 -5.50 -1.86 8.83
C GLU A 52 -4.13 -1.38 9.31
N MET A 53 -3.29 -0.85 8.40
CA MET A 53 -2.00 -0.26 8.78
C MET A 53 -2.16 0.90 9.76
N ASP A 54 -3.17 1.75 9.57
CA ASP A 54 -3.49 2.85 10.50
C ASP A 54 -3.87 2.31 11.89
N HIS A 55 -4.69 1.25 11.95
CA HIS A 55 -5.06 0.57 13.19
C HIS A 55 -3.90 -0.17 13.86
N MET A 56 -2.94 -0.68 13.09
CA MET A 56 -1.68 -1.25 13.58
C MET A 56 -0.73 -0.19 14.18
N GLY A 57 -1.07 1.10 14.03
CA GLY A 57 -0.33 2.20 14.62
C GLY A 57 0.57 2.97 13.66
N ALA A 58 0.46 2.74 12.35
CA ALA A 58 1.23 3.51 11.36
C ALA A 58 0.86 5.00 11.43
N PRO A 59 1.80 5.92 11.73
CA PRO A 59 1.50 7.35 11.87
C PRO A 59 1.30 8.04 10.51
N PHE A 60 0.19 7.77 9.82
CA PHE A 60 -0.19 8.56 8.66
C PHE A 60 -0.45 10.02 9.02
N SER A 61 -0.08 10.93 8.11
CA SER A 61 -0.43 12.34 8.20
C SER A 61 -1.94 12.51 8.19
N ARG A 62 -2.45 13.54 8.89
CA ARG A 62 -3.89 13.74 9.10
C ARG A 62 -4.40 15.01 8.44
N THR A 63 -5.66 14.97 8.01
CA THR A 63 -6.42 16.17 7.64
C THR A 63 -6.85 16.95 8.89
N GLU A 64 -7.40 18.15 8.71
CA GLU A 64 -7.96 18.95 9.81
C GLU A 64 -9.11 18.22 10.54
N GLN A 65 -9.80 17.30 9.85
CA GLN A 65 -10.87 16.47 10.41
C GLN A 65 -10.34 15.14 11.00
N ASN A 66 -9.03 15.03 11.23
CA ASN A 66 -8.35 13.86 11.78
C ASN A 66 -8.50 12.57 10.95
N LYS A 67 -8.78 12.69 9.64
CA LYS A 67 -8.76 11.54 8.72
C LYS A 67 -7.36 11.35 8.12
N ILE A 68 -7.07 10.18 7.54
CA ILE A 68 -5.82 9.95 6.81
C ILE A 68 -5.74 10.95 5.65
N ALA A 69 -4.68 11.76 5.61
CA ALA A 69 -4.43 12.72 4.55
C ALA A 69 -4.01 12.02 3.26
N GLN A 70 -4.51 12.54 2.13
CA GLN A 70 -4.18 12.06 0.79
C GLN A 70 -3.62 13.24 -0.04
N ARG A 71 -2.70 12.95 -0.96
CA ARG A 71 -2.11 13.95 -1.87
C ARG A 71 -2.12 13.47 -3.33
N ASN A 72 -1.92 14.42 -4.24
CA ASN A 72 -1.74 14.12 -5.66
C ASN A 72 -0.44 13.34 -5.89
N PHE A 73 -0.47 12.40 -6.83
CA PHE A 73 0.70 11.68 -7.31
C PHE A 73 0.59 11.42 -8.81
N GLY A 74 1.72 11.10 -9.45
CA GLY A 74 1.77 10.90 -10.90
C GLY A 74 0.87 9.75 -11.35
N GLY A 75 0.15 9.95 -12.46
CA GLY A 75 -0.71 8.92 -13.07
C GLY A 75 -2.05 8.71 -12.36
N GLN A 76 -2.46 9.61 -11.47
CA GLN A 76 -3.74 9.54 -10.76
C GLN A 76 -4.72 10.60 -11.25
N SER A 77 -5.97 10.20 -11.43
CA SER A 77 -7.08 11.10 -11.73
C SER A 77 -7.54 11.89 -10.49
N TYR A 78 -7.38 11.34 -9.29
CA TYR A 78 -7.74 11.97 -8.00
C TYR A 78 -6.64 11.81 -6.95
N PRO A 79 -6.50 12.75 -5.99
CA PRO A 79 -5.56 12.62 -4.87
C PRO A 79 -5.92 11.45 -3.97
N ARG A 80 -5.16 10.36 -4.07
CA ARG A 80 -5.39 9.13 -3.29
C ARG A 80 -4.17 8.53 -2.60
N THR A 81 -3.03 9.19 -2.72
CA THR A 81 -1.80 8.74 -2.07
C THR A 81 -1.81 9.13 -0.60
N CYS A 82 -2.05 8.14 0.27
CA CYS A 82 -1.92 8.22 1.72
C CYS A 82 -0.44 8.28 2.10
N TYR A 83 -0.07 9.19 3.01
CA TYR A 83 1.35 9.45 3.29
C TYR A 83 1.63 9.73 4.76
N SER A 84 2.87 9.48 5.17
CA SER A 84 3.44 9.98 6.43
C SER A 84 4.62 10.90 6.09
N ALA A 85 4.34 12.21 6.02
CA ALA A 85 5.27 13.22 5.51
C ALA A 85 5.96 12.75 4.21
N ASP A 86 7.28 12.56 4.25
CA ASP A 86 8.13 12.05 3.18
C ASP A 86 8.81 10.72 3.52
N LYS A 87 8.28 9.98 4.51
CA LYS A 87 8.88 8.77 5.08
C LYS A 87 7.93 7.58 5.14
N THR A 88 6.93 7.52 4.27
CA THR A 88 5.87 6.52 4.34
C THR A 88 6.39 5.07 4.33
N GLY A 89 7.39 4.75 3.51
CA GLY A 89 7.97 3.41 3.48
C GLY A 89 8.72 3.04 4.77
N HIS A 90 9.39 4.00 5.42
CA HIS A 90 10.01 3.78 6.73
C HIS A 90 8.95 3.48 7.78
N VAL A 91 7.86 4.25 7.79
CA VAL A 91 6.74 4.05 8.71
C VAL A 91 6.09 2.69 8.52
N ILE A 92 5.74 2.32 7.30
CA ILE A 92 5.11 1.02 7.01
C ILE A 92 6.04 -0.12 7.45
N LEU A 93 7.32 -0.07 7.07
CA LEU A 93 8.28 -1.12 7.41
C LEU A 93 8.44 -1.32 8.93
N HIS A 94 8.61 -0.22 9.68
CA HIS A 94 8.72 -0.29 11.14
C HIS A 94 7.45 -0.80 11.79
N THR A 95 6.28 -0.31 11.36
CA THR A 95 4.98 -0.75 11.88
C THR A 95 4.79 -2.24 11.66
N THR A 96 5.02 -2.74 10.43
CA THR A 96 4.90 -4.17 10.11
C THR A 96 5.91 -5.00 10.91
N TYR A 97 7.15 -4.56 11.05
CA TYR A 97 8.15 -5.27 11.85
C TYR A 97 7.76 -5.35 13.33
N GLU A 98 7.25 -4.26 13.90
CA GLU A 98 6.73 -4.23 15.28
C GLU A 98 5.54 -5.19 15.47
N GLN A 99 4.61 -5.26 14.48
CA GLN A 99 3.54 -6.26 14.51
C GLN A 99 4.09 -7.69 14.43
N CYS A 100 5.09 -7.97 13.59
CA CYS A 100 5.75 -9.28 13.55
C CYS A 100 6.38 -9.66 14.90
N LEU A 101 7.00 -8.71 15.60
CA LEU A 101 7.55 -8.94 16.94
C LEU A 101 6.44 -9.26 17.95
N LYS A 102 5.33 -8.52 17.91
CA LYS A 102 4.16 -8.72 18.78
C LYS A 102 3.54 -10.11 18.58
N GLU A 103 3.42 -10.55 17.32
CA GLU A 103 2.85 -11.86 16.97
C GLU A 103 3.86 -13.02 17.10
N GLY A 104 5.10 -12.75 17.52
CA GLY A 104 6.13 -13.78 17.71
C GLY A 104 6.63 -14.44 16.43
N VAL A 105 6.59 -13.72 15.30
CA VAL A 105 7.08 -14.21 14.01
C VAL A 105 8.58 -14.50 14.09
N HIS A 106 8.97 -15.74 13.76
CA HIS A 106 10.38 -16.13 13.75
C HIS A 106 11.10 -15.50 12.56
N SER A 107 12.10 -14.65 12.82
CA SER A 107 12.91 -14.01 11.79
C SER A 107 14.31 -14.62 11.71
N LEU A 108 14.71 -15.02 10.50
CA LEU A 108 16.07 -15.46 10.19
C LEU A 108 16.90 -14.26 9.73
N GLN A 109 17.39 -13.47 10.69
CA GLN A 109 18.14 -12.26 10.41
C GLN A 109 19.54 -12.59 9.87
N GLU A 110 19.94 -11.93 8.79
CA GLU A 110 21.24 -12.11 8.14
C GLU A 110 21.47 -13.50 7.51
N TRP A 111 20.41 -14.21 7.17
CA TRP A 111 20.47 -15.44 6.35
C TRP A 111 20.36 -15.10 4.87
N TYR A 112 21.14 -15.79 4.03
CA TYR A 112 21.12 -15.61 2.58
C TYR A 112 20.48 -16.82 1.88
N LEU A 113 19.41 -16.58 1.13
CA LEU A 113 18.76 -17.60 0.30
C LEU A 113 19.64 -17.92 -0.93
N LEU A 114 20.07 -19.17 -1.07
CA LEU A 114 20.93 -19.61 -2.18
C LEU A 114 20.14 -20.10 -3.38
N ASP A 115 19.25 -21.06 -3.16
CA ASP A 115 18.44 -21.67 -4.21
C ASP A 115 17.17 -22.28 -3.61
N LEU A 116 16.17 -22.52 -4.46
CA LEU A 116 14.99 -23.28 -4.11
C LEU A 116 15.28 -24.77 -4.27
N VAL A 117 14.90 -25.56 -3.27
CA VAL A 117 14.94 -27.03 -3.39
C VAL A 117 13.69 -27.48 -4.11
N LYS A 118 13.86 -28.16 -5.24
CA LYS A 118 12.76 -28.76 -6.03
C LYS A 118 12.73 -30.26 -5.82
N ASP A 119 11.54 -30.82 -5.83
CA ASP A 119 11.39 -32.27 -5.86
C ASP A 119 11.51 -32.79 -7.31
N ALA A 120 11.27 -34.09 -7.52
CA ALA A 120 11.37 -34.70 -8.84
C ALA A 120 10.32 -34.18 -9.86
N ASN A 121 9.27 -33.52 -9.40
CA ASN A 121 8.16 -33.00 -10.20
C ASN A 121 8.26 -31.50 -10.49
N GLY A 122 9.24 -30.80 -9.90
CA GLY A 122 9.51 -29.37 -10.12
C GLY A 122 9.03 -28.50 -8.98
#